data_AF-A0A653DEH5-F1
#
_entry.id   AF-A0A653DEH5-F1
#
_cell.length_a   1.000
_cell.length_b   1.000
_cell.length_c   1.000
_cell.angle_alpha   90.00
_cell.angle_beta   90.00
_cell.angle_gamma   90.00
#
_symmetry.space_group_name_H-M   'P 1'
#
loop_
_entity.id
_entity.type
_entity.pdbx_description
1 polymer ?
#
loop_
_entity_poly.entity_id
_entity_poly.type
_entity_poly.pdbx_seq_one_letter_code
_entity_poly.pdbx_strand_id
1 'polypeptide(L)' 'MDEYVTVKGTVLKKNYLNYLDKFYEFPVRDGDVWICGIPKSGTTWTQEMVWMIMNNLDTEGAKEDIHIRVPFVE' A
#
# COMPACT_ATOMS: atom_id res chain seq x y z
N MET A 1 0.05 -7.94 25.14
CA MET A 1 -1.29 -7.68 24.58
C MET A 1 -1.57 -6.18 24.45
N ASP A 2 -0.75 -5.28 25.02
CA ASP A 2 -0.96 -3.82 24.97
C ASP A 2 -0.52 -3.12 23.66
N GLU A 3 0.06 -3.87 22.71
CA GLU A 3 0.56 -3.33 21.43
C GLU A 3 -0.50 -3.32 20.32
N TYR A 4 -1.66 -3.93 20.53
CA TYR A 4 -2.71 -4.06 19.52
C TYR A 4 -4.00 -3.41 19.99
N VAL A 5 -4.78 -2.92 19.03
CA VAL A 5 -6.08 -2.29 19.25
C VAL A 5 -7.08 -2.82 18.23
N THR A 6 -8.33 -2.99 18.64
CA THR A 6 -9.41 -3.32 17.72
C THR A 6 -10.13 -2.04 17.33
N VAL A 7 -10.14 -1.72 16.02
CA VAL A 7 -10.84 -0.57 15.45
C VAL A 7 -11.86 -1.11 14.45
N LYS A 8 -13.14 -0.80 14.65
CA LYS A 8 -14.24 -1.23 13.76
C LYS A 8 -14.23 -2.74 13.41
N GLY A 9 -13.80 -3.60 14.34
CA GLY A 9 -13.73 -5.05 14.15
C GLY A 9 -12.44 -5.59 13.52
N THR A 10 -11.44 -4.73 13.25
CA THR A 10 -10.13 -5.12 12.73
C THR A 10 -9.03 -4.90 13.77
N VAL A 11 -8.12 -5.87 13.91
CA VAL A 11 -6.97 -5.77 14.83
C VAL A 11 -5.81 -5.07 14.13
N LEU A 12 -5.35 -3.97 14.71
CA LEU A 12 -4.25 -3.14 14.21
C LEU A 12 -3.17 -2.99 15.31
N LYS A 13 -1.94 -2.64 14.92
CA LYS A 13 -0.96 -2.18 15.92
C LYS A 13 -1.39 -0.82 16.47
N LYS A 14 -1.20 -0.59 17.77
CA LYS A 14 -1.63 0.63 18.46
C LYS A 14 -1.03 1.91 17.84
N ASN A 15 0.18 1.83 17.28
CA ASN A 15 0.81 2.95 16.60
C ASN A 15 0.05 3.43 15.36
N TYR A 16 -0.82 2.61 14.74
CA TYR A 16 -1.67 3.04 13.63
C TYR A 16 -2.61 4.19 14.02
N LEU A 17 -2.97 4.29 15.30
CA LEU A 17 -3.82 5.36 15.78
C LEU A 17 -3.16 6.74 15.65
N ASN A 18 -1.83 6.82 15.58
CA ASN A 18 -1.09 8.09 15.54
C ASN A 18 -1.24 8.83 14.20
N TYR A 19 -1.67 8.14 13.15
CA TYR A 19 -1.80 8.68 11.80
C TYR A 19 -3.10 8.24 11.11
N LEU A 20 -4.02 7.59 11.83
CA LEU A 20 -5.29 7.12 11.30
C LEU A 20 -6.11 8.26 10.68
N ASP A 21 -6.21 9.40 11.37
CA ASP A 21 -6.93 10.58 10.87
C ASP A 21 -6.27 11.12 9.58
N LYS A 22 -4.94 11.20 9.56
CA LYS A 22 -4.19 11.62 8.36
C LYS A 22 -4.39 10.68 7.18
N PHE A 23 -4.53 9.38 7.44
CA PHE A 23 -4.83 8.39 6.40
C PHE A 23 -6.25 8.60 5.83
N TYR A 24 -7.25 8.85 6.68
CA TYR A 24 -8.60 9.16 6.21
C TYR A 24 -8.71 10.49 5.46
N GLU A 25 -7.84 11.45 5.78
CA GLU A 25 -7.75 12.76 5.10
C GLU A 25 -6.75 12.78 3.94
N PHE A 26 -6.14 11.63 3.59
CA PHE A 26 -5.11 11.56 2.58
C PHE A 26 -5.62 12.09 1.22
N PRO A 27 -4.92 13.03 0.57
CA PRO A 27 -5.37 13.61 -0.69
C PRO A 27 -5.23 12.60 -1.82
N VAL A 28 -6.37 12.18 -2.38
CA VAL A 28 -6.44 11.27 -3.53
C VAL A 28 -6.52 12.05 -4.83
N ARG A 29 -5.86 11.56 -5.88
CA ARG A 29 -5.88 12.12 -7.23
C ARG A 29 -6.54 11.15 -8.20
N ASP A 30 -7.11 11.66 -9.29
CA ASP A 30 -7.82 10.86 -10.29
C ASP A 30 -6.95 9.78 -10.97
N GLY A 31 -5.63 9.96 -10.99
CA GLY A 31 -4.68 9.01 -11.56
C GLY A 31 -4.11 7.99 -10.58
N ASP A 32 -4.50 8.04 -9.29
CA ASP A 32 -3.95 7.14 -8.29
C ASP A 32 -4.46 5.70 -8.49
N VAL A 33 -3.55 4.74 -8.38
CA VAL A 33 -3.87 3.31 -8.43
C VAL A 33 -3.52 2.69 -7.09
N TRP A 34 -4.52 2.11 -6.42
CA TRP A 34 -4.37 1.50 -5.11
C TRP A 34 -4.33 -0.02 -5.21
N ILE A 35 -3.35 -0.63 -4.53
CA ILE A 35 -3.21 -2.09 -4.45
C ILE A 35 -3.48 -2.51 -3.02
N CYS A 36 -4.70 -3.00 -2.78
CA CYS A 36 -5.19 -3.33 -1.46
C CYS A 36 -5.29 -4.85 -1.28
N GLY A 37 -4.75 -5.37 -0.19
CA GLY A 37 -4.87 -6.79 0.16
C GLY A 37 -4.41 -7.06 1.59
N ILE A 38 -4.88 -8.14 2.18
CA ILE A 38 -4.36 -8.60 3.47
C ILE A 38 -2.90 -9.05 3.32
N PRO A 39 -2.05 -8.95 4.36
CA PRO A 39 -0.67 -9.39 4.26
C PRO A 39 -0.56 -10.82 3.73
N LYS A 40 0.39 -11.04 2.82
CA LYS A 40 0.67 -12.36 2.20
C LYS A 40 -0.40 -12.88 1.23
N SER A 41 -1.29 -12.02 0.73
CA SER A 41 -2.28 -12.35 -0.32
C SER A 41 -1.79 -12.18 -1.77
N GLY A 42 -0.49 -11.96 -1.99
CA GLY A 42 0.08 -11.76 -3.34
C GLY A 42 0.21 -10.30 -3.78
N THR A 43 0.20 -9.35 -2.84
CA THR A 43 0.31 -7.91 -3.12
C THR A 43 1.60 -7.57 -3.89
N THR A 44 2.76 -8.16 -3.57
CA THR A 44 4.02 -7.92 -4.30
C THR A 44 3.91 -8.29 -5.79
N TRP A 45 3.28 -9.43 -6.12
CA TRP A 45 3.09 -9.81 -7.51
C TRP A 45 2.14 -8.84 -8.23
N THR A 46 1.09 -8.41 -7.53
CA THR A 46 0.12 -7.45 -8.08
C THR A 46 0.76 -6.08 -8.32
N GLN A 47 1.59 -5.60 -7.39
CA GLN A 47 2.40 -4.39 -7.54
C GLN A 47 3.22 -4.42 -8.82
N GLU A 48 3.90 -5.55 -9.08
CA GLU A 48 4.74 -5.65 -10.26
C GLU A 48 3.95 -5.70 -11.57
N MET A 49 2.88 -6.50 -11.61
CA MET A 49 2.03 -6.59 -12.80
C MET A 49 1.39 -5.25 -13.15
N VAL A 50 0.84 -4.54 -12.15
CA VAL A 50 0.21 -3.23 -12.36
C VAL A 50 1.23 -2.20 -12.81
N TRP A 51 2.40 -2.15 -12.17
CA TRP A 51 3.45 -1.20 -12.55
C TRP A 51 3.92 -1.43 -14.00
N MET A 52 4.13 -2.69 -14.40
CA MET A 52 4.51 -3.04 -15.77
C MET A 52 3.45 -2.61 -16.80
N ILE A 53 2.18 -2.86 -16.52
CA ILE A 53 1.07 -2.47 -17.42
C ILE A 53 1.02 -0.94 -17.58
N MET A 54 1.13 -0.21 -16.47
CA MET A 54 1.04 1.26 -16.46
C MET A 54 2.24 1.94 -17.11
N ASN A 55 3.39 1.27 -17.15
CA ASN A 55 4.65 1.80 -17.68
C ASN A 55 5.06 1.14 -19.00
N ASN A 56 4.09 0.71 -19.82
CA ASN A 56 4.31 0.15 -21.16
C ASN A 56 5.33 -1.01 -21.21
N LEU A 57 5.32 -1.86 -20.19
CA LEU A 57 6.23 -2.99 -20.01
C LEU A 57 7.73 -2.58 -19.98
N ASP A 58 8.05 -1.44 -19.36
CA ASP A 58 9.44 -1.01 -19.15
C ASP A 58 10.20 -1.93 -18.18
N THR A 59 10.88 -2.93 -18.73
CA THR A 59 11.66 -3.90 -17.95
C THR A 59 12.92 -3.33 -17.32
N GLU A 60 13.46 -2.22 -17.83
CA GLU A 60 14.65 -1.59 -17.26
C GLU A 60 14.27 -0.76 -16.04
N GLY A 61 13.21 0.04 -16.13
CA GLY A 61 12.65 0.77 -15.00
C GLY A 61 12.16 -0.16 -13.88
N ALA A 62 11.63 -1.34 -14.23
CA ALA A 62 11.16 -2.35 -13.27
C ALA A 62 12.26 -2.89 -12.34
N LYS A 63 13.54 -2.75 -12.70
CA LYS A 63 14.68 -3.17 -11.86
C LYS A 63 14.89 -2.29 -10.63
N GLU A 64 14.32 -1.08 -10.63
CA GLU A 64 14.32 -0.20 -9.47
C GLU A 64 13.53 -0.84 -8.31
N ASP A 65 13.92 -0.52 -7.08
CA ASP A 65 13.28 -1.06 -5.89
C ASP A 65 11.76 -0.81 -5.90
N ILE A 66 10.98 -1.85 -5.59
CA ILE A 66 9.52 -1.81 -5.65
C ILE A 66 8.94 -0.75 -4.70
N HIS A 67 9.62 -0.42 -3.60
CA HIS A 67 9.18 0.61 -2.65
C HIS A 67 9.37 2.04 -3.18
N ILE A 68 10.25 2.22 -4.17
CA ILE A 68 10.40 3.49 -4.90
C ILE A 68 9.30 3.60 -5.96
N ARG A 69 9.01 2.49 -6.64
CA ARG A 69 8.03 2.43 -7.73
C ARG A 69 6.58 2.43 -7.25
N VAL A 70 6.32 1.80 -6.11
CA VAL A 70 5.00 1.66 -5.50
C VAL A 70 5.11 2.03 -4.01
N PRO A 71 4.88 3.31 -3.68
CA PRO A 71 4.92 3.78 -2.29
C PRO A 71 3.94 3.01 -1.42
N PHE A 72 4.41 2.60 -0.24
CA PHE A 72 3.58 1.92 0.74
C PHE A 72 2.80 2.93 1.57
N VAL A 73 1.47 2.77 1.62
CA VAL A 73 0.57 3.56 2.46
C VAL A 73 -0.12 2.59 3.43
N GLU A 74 0.40 2.56 4.66
CA GLU A 74 -0.07 1.80 5.84
C GLU A 74 -0.07 0.26 5.86
#